data_AF-A0A4Q5CBH2-F1
#
_entry.id   AF-A0A4Q5CBH2-F1
#
_cell.length_a   1.000
_cell.length_b   1.000
_cell.length_c   1.000
_cell.angle_alpha   90.00
_cell.angle_beta   90.00
_cell.angle_gamma   90.00
#
_symmetry.space_group_name_H-M   'P 1'
#
loop_
_entity.id
_entity.type
_entity.pdbx_description
1 polymer ?
#
loop_
_entity_poly.entity_id
_entity_poly.type
_entity_poly.pdbx_seq_one_letter_code
_entity_poly.pdbx_strand_id
1 'polypeptide(L)' 'MGRPLIFVNTDNFPRFCDNRCLNTNCSKHLSRLAGHSGGAKISKLRGTPDCEGYISKWKKSHEEIQAIQKEMREAGIK' A
#
# COMPACT_ATOMS: atom_id res chain seq x y z
N MET A 1 -41.20 -15.99 -16.03
CA MET A 1 -40.33 -15.80 -14.84
C MET A 1 -39.18 -14.88 -15.23
N GLY A 2 -39.05 -13.72 -14.58
CA GLY A 2 -37.97 -12.77 -14.86
C GLY A 2 -36.62 -13.27 -14.35
N ARG A 3 -35.54 -12.98 -15.07
CA ARG A 3 -34.18 -13.32 -14.62
C ARG A 3 -33.87 -12.53 -13.33
N PRO A 4 -33.26 -13.16 -12.31
CA PRO A 4 -32.92 -12.46 -11.09
C PRO A 4 -31.84 -11.39 -11.35
N LEU A 5 -32.04 -10.21 -10.78
CA LEU A 5 -31.02 -9.17 -10.69
C LEU A 5 -30.20 -9.40 -9.41
N ILE A 6 -28.89 -9.54 -9.56
CA ILE A 6 -27.96 -9.77 -8.44
C ILE A 6 -27.17 -8.49 -8.22
N PHE A 7 -27.26 -7.94 -7.01
CA PHE A 7 -26.46 -6.79 -6.57
C PHE A 7 -25.32 -7.30 -5.68
N VAL A 8 -24.08 -6.99 -6.06
CA VAL A 8 -22.89 -7.34 -5.28
C VAL A 8 -22.27 -6.05 -4.77
N ASN A 9 -22.25 -5.84 -3.44
CA ASN A 9 -21.52 -4.75 -2.83
C ASN A 9 -20.02 -5.09 -2.80
N THR A 10 -19.17 -4.20 -3.32
CA THR A 10 -17.72 -4.40 -3.40
C THR A 10 -16.92 -3.44 -2.52
N ASP A 11 -17.57 -2.57 -1.76
CA ASP A 11 -16.93 -1.46 -1.04
C ASP A 11 -15.91 -1.96 -0.02
N ASN A 12 -16.23 -3.07 0.64
CA ASN A 12 -15.40 -3.70 1.67
C ASN A 12 -14.49 -4.82 1.14
N PHE A 13 -14.35 -4.97 -0.17
CA PHE A 13 -13.46 -6.00 -0.70
C PHE A 13 -12.00 -5.69 -0.33
N PRO A 14 -11.26 -6.69 0.17
CA PRO A 14 -9.84 -6.53 0.45
C PRO A 14 -9.09 -6.14 -0.82
N ARG A 15 -8.14 -5.22 -0.68
CA ARG A 15 -7.28 -4.77 -1.78
C ARG A 15 -5.95 -5.49 -1.75
N PHE A 16 -5.57 -6.04 -2.91
CA PHE A 16 -4.28 -6.69 -3.14
C PHE A 16 -3.43 -5.92 -4.15
N CYS A 17 -2.12 -6.03 -4.02
CA CYS A 17 -1.12 -5.40 -4.87
C CYS A 17 -1.06 -6.06 -6.25
N ASP A 18 -1.14 -5.25 -7.31
CA ASP A 18 -1.05 -5.65 -8.72
C ASP A 18 0.38 -6.02 -9.17
N ASN A 19 0.96 -7.05 -8.55
CA ASN A 19 2.14 -7.80 -9.02
C ASN A 19 3.55 -7.16 -9.03
N ARG A 20 3.74 -5.94 -8.51
CA ARG A 20 5.09 -5.33 -8.40
C ARG A 20 5.49 -4.90 -6.99
N CYS A 21 4.90 -5.51 -5.98
CA CYS A 21 5.34 -5.31 -4.61
C CYS A 21 6.71 -5.99 -4.42
N LEU A 22 7.74 -5.21 -4.08
CA LEU A 22 9.09 -5.74 -3.83
C LEU A 22 9.22 -6.38 -2.43
N ASN A 23 8.23 -6.18 -1.56
CA ASN A 23 8.18 -6.76 -0.24
C ASN A 23 7.36 -8.05 -0.27
N THR A 24 8.05 -9.18 -0.27
CA THR A 24 7.45 -10.52 -0.21
C THR A 24 6.65 -10.75 1.06
N ASN A 25 6.92 -10.00 2.13
CA ASN A 25 6.16 -10.07 3.39
C ASN A 25 4.92 -9.19 3.41
N CYS A 26 4.65 -8.39 2.37
CA CYS A 26 3.51 -7.48 2.32
C CYS A 26 2.18 -8.20 2.56
N SER A 27 1.36 -7.69 3.50
CA SER A 27 0.04 -8.24 3.83
C SER A 27 -0.93 -8.26 2.65
N LYS A 28 -0.75 -7.34 1.71
CA LYS A 28 -1.54 -7.21 0.49
C LYS A 28 -0.83 -7.82 -0.73
N HIS A 29 0.25 -8.59 -0.55
CA HIS A 29 1.01 -9.16 -1.68
C HIS A 29 0.13 -10.06 -2.56
N LEU A 30 0.38 -10.10 -3.87
CA LEU A 30 -0.45 -10.88 -4.80
C LEU A 30 -0.42 -12.38 -4.48
N SER A 31 0.70 -12.90 -3.96
CA SER A 31 0.77 -14.30 -3.50
C SER A 31 -0.29 -14.64 -2.44
N ARG A 32 -0.71 -13.67 -1.62
CA ARG A 32 -1.77 -13.87 -0.62
C ARG A 32 -3.17 -13.87 -1.24
N LEU A 33 -3.34 -13.29 -2.44
CA LEU A 33 -4.60 -13.38 -3.20
C LEU A 33 -4.89 -14.82 -3.62
N ALA A 34 -3.86 -15.63 -3.92
CA ALA A 34 -4.03 -17.01 -4.34
C ALA A 34 -4.73 -17.90 -3.28
N GLY A 35 -4.62 -17.54 -1.99
CA GLY A 35 -5.32 -18.20 -0.89
C GLY A 35 -6.60 -17.50 -0.42
N HIS A 36 -7.01 -16.40 -1.07
CA HIS A 36 -8.17 -15.61 -0.67
C HIS A 36 -9.47 -16.18 -1.29
N SER A 37 -10.51 -16.31 -0.49
CA SER A 37 -11.85 -16.71 -0.94
C SER A 37 -12.81 -15.52 -0.90
N GLY A 38 -13.68 -15.45 -1.91
CA GLY A 38 -14.63 -14.34 -2.07
C GLY A 38 -14.09 -13.20 -2.95
N GLY A 39 -14.80 -12.07 -2.92
CA GLY A 39 -14.46 -10.92 -3.74
C GLY A 39 -13.17 -10.23 -3.28
N ALA A 40 -12.37 -9.77 -4.23
CA ALA A 40 -11.15 -9.00 -3.98
C ALA A 40 -10.97 -7.92 -5.04
N LYS A 41 -10.28 -6.84 -4.68
CA LYS A 41 -9.90 -5.76 -5.59
C LYS A 41 -8.38 -5.80 -5.82
N ILE A 42 -7.97 -5.90 -7.07
CA ILE A 42 -6.55 -5.77 -7.43
C ILE A 42 -6.28 -4.29 -7.74
N SER A 43 -5.21 -3.73 -7.19
CA SER A 43 -4.88 -2.31 -7.36
C SER A 43 -3.38 -2.07 -7.44
N LYS A 44 -2.98 -1.03 -8.17
CA LYS A 44 -1.59 -0.60 -8.30
C LYS A 44 -1.12 0.15 -7.04
N LEU A 45 -0.83 -0.60 -5.98
CA LEU A 45 -0.43 -0.05 -4.67
C LEU A 45 1.09 0.22 -4.55
N ARG A 46 1.92 -0.28 -5.46
CA ARG A 46 3.38 -0.07 -5.41
C ARG A 46 3.69 1.43 -5.46
N GLY A 47 4.47 1.93 -4.51
CA GLY A 47 4.81 3.36 -4.45
C GLY A 47 3.81 4.22 -3.68
N THR A 48 2.73 3.63 -3.18
CA THR A 48 1.73 4.30 -2.33
C THR A 48 1.89 3.90 -0.86
N PRO A 49 1.47 4.73 0.09
CA PRO A 49 1.46 4.39 1.52
C PRO A 49 0.68 3.11 1.85
N ASP A 50 -0.25 2.71 1.00
CA ASP A 50 -1.10 1.53 1.19
C ASP A 50 -0.40 0.18 0.97
N CYS A 51 0.83 0.20 0.44
CA CYS A 51 1.63 -1.00 0.20
C CYS A 51 2.74 -1.09 1.24
N GLU A 52 2.84 -2.19 1.98
CA GLU A 52 3.96 -2.39 2.93
C GLU A 52 5.32 -2.58 2.24
N GLY A 53 5.32 -2.82 0.92
CA GLY A 53 6.51 -2.73 0.09
C GLY A 53 6.90 -1.31 -0.30
N TYR A 54 6.13 -0.32 0.14
CA TYR A 54 6.49 1.09 0.06
C TYR A 54 7.57 1.40 1.09
N ILE A 55 8.81 1.15 0.71
CA ILE A 55 9.97 1.81 1.27
C ILE A 55 10.88 2.09 0.07
N SER A 56 10.77 3.27 -0.56
CA SER A 56 12.01 3.79 -1.13
C SER A 56 12.85 4.16 0.08
N LYS A 57 13.92 3.42 0.35
CA LYS A 57 14.89 3.74 1.42
C LYS A 57 15.27 5.24 1.38
N TRP A 58 15.28 5.79 0.17
CA TRP A 58 15.42 7.20 -0.13
C TRP A 58 14.36 8.13 0.49
N LYS A 59 13.06 7.80 0.45
CA LYS A 59 12.02 8.68 1.03
C LYS A 59 12.08 8.73 2.55
N LYS A 60 12.25 7.58 3.21
CA LYS A 60 12.45 7.52 4.67
C LYS A 60 13.70 8.30 5.09
N SER A 61 14.82 8.03 4.43
CA SER A 61 16.07 8.77 4.66
C SER A 61 15.90 10.27 4.40
N HIS A 62 15.15 10.67 3.38
CA HIS A 62 14.92 12.08 3.08
C HIS A 62 14.04 12.77 4.12
N GLU A 63 12.98 12.12 4.60
CA GLU A 63 12.15 12.62 5.70
C GLU A 63 12.96 12.74 7.00
N GLU A 64 13.78 11.73 7.32
CA GLU A 64 14.71 11.76 8.46
C GLU A 64 15.73 12.90 8.33
N ILE A 65 16.33 13.09 7.15
CA ILE A 65 17.26 14.19 6.87
C ILE A 65 16.56 15.55 7.02
N GLN A 66 15.33 15.70 6.52
CA GLN A 66 14.57 16.94 6.66
C GLN A 66 14.21 17.23 8.13
N ALA A 67 13.85 16.21 8.91
CA ALA A 67 13.59 16.35 10.33
C ALA A 67 14.84 16.81 11.08
N ILE A 68 15.98 16.18 10.83
CA ILE A 68 17.27 16.56 11.42
C ILE A 68 17.66 17.99 11.00
N GLN A 69 17.50 18.36 9.73
CA GLN A 69 17.78 19.72 9.26
C GLN A 69 16.89 20.78 9.92
N LYS A 70 15.62 20.44 10.19
CA LYS A 70 14.70 21.32 10.91
C LYS A 70 15.15 21.52 12.35
N GLU A 71 15.51 20.44 13.05
CA GLU A 71 16.04 20.50 14.42
C GLU A 71 17.35 21.30 14.49
N MET A 72 18.28 21.10 13.54
CA MET A 72 19.52 21.88 13.46
C MET A 72 19.25 23.37 13.24
N ARG A 73 18.27 23.72 12.40
CA ARG A 73 17.85 25.11 12.17
C ARG A 73 17.23 25.75 13.41
N GLU A 74 16.38 25.02 14.12
CA GLU A 74 15.76 25.46 15.38
C GLU A 74 16.80 25.62 16.50
N ALA A 75 17.85 24.80 16.50
CA ALA A 75 19.00 24.91 17.40
C ALA A 75 20.00 26.02 17.01
N GLY A 76 19.77 26.74 15.91
CA GLY A 76 20.65 27.81 15.44
C GLY A 76 21.99 27.34 14.84
N ILE A 77 22.10 26.05 14.53
CA ILE A 77 23.29 25.43 13.93
C ILE A 77 23.14 25.53 12.42
N LYS A 78 24.04 26.31 11.78
CA LYS A 78 24.10 26.48 10.31
C LYS A 78 24.89 25.39 9.63
#